data_AF-A0A3N5MPI0-F1
#
_entry.id   AF-A0A3N5MPI0-F1
#
_cell.length_a   1.000
_cell.length_b   1.000
_cell.length_c   1.000
_cell.angle_alpha   90.00
_cell.angle_beta   90.00
_cell.angle_gamma   90.00
#
_symmetry.space_group_name_H-M   'P 1'
#
loop_
_entity.id
_entity.type
_entity.pdbx_description
1 polymer ?
#
loop_
_entity_poly.entity_id
_entity_poly.type
_entity_poly.pdbx_seq_one_letter_code
_entity_poly.pdbx_strand_id
1 'polypeptide(L)'
;TQEHVASNQVNDRWREFMRFQIRRTRRLYADAWPGIAMLDAGGQLAVAAAASLYQGILDDIEAHDYDVFNRRARVGDWKKLQRLARVYLQLNMDKNRRV
;
A
#
# COMPACT_ATOMS: atom_id res chain seq x y z
N THR A 1 23.61 -2.42 7.15
CA THR A 1 24.45 -3.33 6.34
C THR A 1 23.66 -4.60 6.05
N GLN A 2 24.06 -5.41 5.08
CA GLN A 2 23.37 -6.68 4.77
C GLN A 2 23.33 -7.62 5.98
N GLU A 3 24.37 -7.59 6.83
CA GLU A 3 24.46 -8.35 8.09
C GLU A 3 23.33 -8.00 9.09
N HIS A 4 22.90 -6.74 9.16
CA HIS A 4 21.80 -6.32 10.03
C HIS A 4 20.43 -6.86 9.57
N VAL A 5 20.26 -7.14 8.28
CA VAL A 5 19.03 -7.76 7.77
C VAL A 5 19.08 -9.27 8.01
N ALA A 6 20.26 -9.88 7.85
CA ALA A 6 20.46 -11.30 8.09
C ALA A 6 20.26 -11.71 9.57
N SER A 7 20.44 -10.78 10.52
CA SER A 7 20.22 -11.05 11.94
C SER A 7 18.75 -11.10 12.35
N ASN A 8 17.80 -10.79 11.46
CA ASN A 8 16.35 -10.76 11.72
C ASN A 8 15.95 -9.89 12.94
N GLN A 9 16.74 -8.85 13.26
CA GLN A 9 16.51 -8.01 14.43
C GLN A 9 15.80 -6.70 14.07
N VAL A 10 14.66 -6.45 14.73
CA VAL A 10 13.92 -5.18 14.68
C VAL A 10 14.54 -4.20 15.69
N ASN A 11 15.65 -3.57 15.30
CA ASN A 11 16.32 -2.51 16.06
C ASN A 11 15.97 -1.11 15.52
N ASP A 12 16.44 -0.05 16.18
CA ASP A 12 16.07 1.32 15.80
C ASP A 12 16.57 1.72 14.41
N ARG A 13 17.75 1.22 14.01
CA ARG A 13 18.27 1.41 12.64
C ARG A 13 17.37 0.74 11.60
N TRP A 14 16.85 -0.46 11.91
CA TRP A 14 15.88 -1.15 11.07
C TRP A 14 14.57 -0.38 10.97
N ARG A 15 14.02 0.08 12.10
CA ARG A 15 12.78 0.88 12.12
C ARG A 15 12.92 2.16 11.30
N GLU A 16 14.05 2.86 11.43
CA GLU A 16 14.34 4.07 10.66
C GLU A 16 14.44 3.78 9.16
N PHE A 17 15.16 2.72 8.80
CA PHE A 17 15.22 2.26 7.42
C PHE A 17 13.83 1.92 6.86
N MET A 18 13.02 1.16 7.58
CA MET A 18 11.67 0.77 7.16
C MET A 18 10.75 1.98 7.03
N ARG A 19 10.79 2.95 7.96
CA ARG A 19 10.07 4.22 7.82
C ARG A 19 10.44 4.98 6.55
N PHE A 20 11.73 5.04 6.24
CA PHE A 20 12.19 5.66 5.00
C PHE A 20 11.65 4.94 3.76
N GLN A 21 11.74 3.61 3.71
CA GLN A 21 11.25 2.83 2.57
C GLN A 21 9.73 2.93 2.42
N ILE A 22 8.97 2.82 3.50
CA ILE A 22 7.51 2.95 3.46
C ILE A 22 7.09 4.35 2.96
N ARG A 23 7.76 5.41 3.44
CA ARG A 23 7.50 6.77 2.96
C ARG A 23 7.78 6.91 1.46
N ARG A 24 8.90 6.36 0.99
CA ARG A 24 9.25 6.33 -0.44
C ARG A 24 8.19 5.58 -1.26
N THR A 25 7.78 4.41 -0.79
CA THR A 25 6.76 3.59 -1.47
C THR A 25 5.40 4.30 -1.53
N ARG A 26 4.96 4.96 -0.46
CA ARG A 26 3.74 5.77 -0.47
C ARG A 26 3.81 6.90 -1.50
N ARG A 27 4.96 7.57 -1.62
CA ARG A 27 5.18 8.58 -2.66
C ARG A 27 5.07 7.98 -4.07
N LEU A 28 5.69 6.83 -4.32
CA LEU A 28 5.59 6.13 -5.61
C LEU A 28 4.14 5.77 -5.95
N TYR A 29 3.36 5.30 -4.99
CA TYR A 29 1.92 5.06 -5.21
C TYR A 29 1.15 6.33 -5.55
N ALA A 30 1.43 7.44 -4.85
CA ALA A 30 0.79 8.73 -5.12
C ALA A 30 1.16 9.25 -6.52
N ASP A 31 2.43 9.18 -6.88
CA ASP A 31 2.95 9.62 -8.19
C ASP A 31 2.37 8.76 -9.33
N ALA A 32 2.18 7.45 -9.10
CA ALA A 32 1.62 6.52 -10.10
C ALA A 32 0.08 6.56 -10.18
N TRP A 33 -0.61 7.04 -9.14
CA TRP A 33 -2.07 6.98 -9.04
C TRP A 33 -2.81 7.62 -10.24
N PRO A 34 -2.40 8.80 -10.75
CA PRO A 34 -3.03 9.39 -11.94
C PRO A 34 -2.98 8.48 -13.18
N GLY A 35 -1.96 7.62 -13.28
CA GLY A 35 -1.81 6.66 -14.38
C GLY A 35 -2.94 5.63 -14.47
N ILE A 36 -3.68 5.38 -13.38
CA ILE A 36 -4.86 4.50 -13.39
C ILE A 36 -5.91 5.02 -14.37
N ALA A 37 -6.12 6.34 -14.43
CA ALA A 37 -7.10 6.95 -15.32
C ALA A 37 -6.75 6.82 -16.82
N MET A 38 -5.51 6.41 -17.14
CA MET A 38 -5.02 6.19 -18.50
C MET A 38 -5.21 4.74 -18.96
N LEU A 39 -5.59 3.82 -18.07
CA LEU A 39 -5.89 2.44 -18.42
C LEU A 39 -7.28 2.32 -19.06
N ASP A 40 -7.49 1.24 -19.81
CA ASP A 40 -8.83 0.85 -20.28
C ASP A 40 -9.82 0.76 -19.10
N ALA A 41 -11.07 1.18 -19.34
CA ALA A 41 -12.10 1.29 -18.32
C ALA A 41 -12.35 -0.02 -17.55
N GLY A 42 -12.17 -1.18 -18.19
CA GLY A 42 -12.29 -2.49 -17.54
C GLY A 42 -11.16 -2.81 -16.57
N GLY A 43 -9.96 -2.26 -16.78
CA GLY A 43 -8.77 -2.51 -15.96
C GLY A 43 -8.60 -1.56 -14.77
N GLN A 44 -9.19 -0.37 -14.83
CA GLN A 44 -9.00 0.69 -13.80
C GLN A 44 -9.35 0.21 -12.39
N LEU A 45 -10.50 -0.46 -12.24
CA LEU A 45 -10.96 -0.95 -10.93
C LEU A 45 -10.00 -1.99 -10.36
N ALA A 46 -9.57 -2.95 -11.18
CA ALA A 46 -8.67 -4.01 -10.75
C ALA A 46 -7.32 -3.46 -10.27
N VAL A 47 -6.72 -2.53 -11.05
CA VAL A 47 -5.44 -1.93 -10.71
C VAL A 47 -5.54 -1.02 -9.48
N ALA A 48 -6.60 -0.21 -9.39
CA ALA A 48 -6.82 0.66 -8.23
C ALA A 48 -7.07 -0.16 -6.95
N ALA A 49 -7.84 -1.25 -7.05
CA ALA A 49 -8.07 -2.18 -5.96
C ALA A 49 -6.76 -2.81 -5.48
N ALA A 50 -5.97 -3.35 -6.42
CA ALA A 50 -4.66 -3.94 -6.10
C ALA A 50 -3.74 -2.91 -5.42
N ALA A 51 -3.60 -1.70 -5.98
CA ALA A 51 -2.78 -0.64 -5.42
C ALA A 51 -3.22 -0.26 -3.99
N SER A 52 -4.52 -0.15 -3.74
CA SER A 52 -5.08 0.15 -2.42
C SER A 52 -4.85 -0.97 -1.40
N LEU A 53 -4.97 -2.23 -1.82
CA LEU A 53 -4.69 -3.41 -0.99
C LEU A 53 -3.21 -3.49 -0.61
N TYR A 54 -2.29 -3.32 -1.56
CA TYR A 54 -0.86 -3.35 -1.28
C TYR A 54 -0.42 -2.19 -0.37
N GLN A 55 -0.97 -0.99 -0.57
CA GLN A 55 -0.75 0.12 0.38
C GLN A 55 -1.22 -0.23 1.79
N GLY A 56 -2.29 -1.01 1.94
CA GLY A 56 -2.76 -1.48 3.24
C GLY A 56 -1.81 -2.44 3.97
N ILE A 57 -0.90 -3.10 3.25
CA ILE A 57 0.16 -3.92 3.87
C ILE A 57 1.15 -3.02 4.61
N LEU A 58 1.45 -1.83 4.08
CA LEU A 58 2.38 -0.89 4.71
C LEU A 58 1.87 -0.44 6.08
N ASP A 59 0.56 -0.19 6.20
CA ASP A 59 -0.08 0.18 7.46
C ASP A 59 -0.02 -0.95 8.49
N ASP A 60 -0.11 -2.20 8.04
CA ASP A 60 0.02 -3.38 8.91
C ASP A 60 1.48 -3.58 9.38
N ILE A 61 2.46 -3.29 8.53
CA ILE A 61 3.88 -3.29 8.90
C ILE A 61 4.14 -2.23 9.98
N GLU A 62 3.62 -1.02 9.81
CA GLU A 62 3.76 0.06 10.81
C GLU A 62 3.07 -0.28 12.14
N ALA A 63 1.88 -0.88 12.08
CA ALA A 63 1.13 -1.27 13.27
C ALA A 63 1.79 -2.38 14.10
N HIS A 64 2.71 -3.15 13.51
CA HIS A 64 3.44 -4.24 14.16
C HIS A 64 4.92 -3.91 14.32
N ASP A 65 5.24 -2.63 14.54
CA ASP A 65 6.59 -2.14 14.82
C ASP A 65 7.64 -2.58 13.79
N TYR A 66 7.23 -2.67 12.52
CA TYR A 66 8.10 -3.05 11.40
C TYR A 66 8.68 -4.48 11.50
N ASP A 67 8.07 -5.35 12.31
CA ASP A 67 8.43 -6.76 12.40
C ASP A 67 7.86 -7.55 11.21
N VAL A 68 8.69 -7.71 10.20
CA VAL A 68 8.43 -8.53 9.02
C VAL A 68 9.16 -9.88 9.06
N PHE A 69 9.98 -10.11 10.09
CA PHE A 69 10.80 -11.31 10.21
C PHE A 69 10.05 -12.43 10.92
N ASN A 70 9.33 -12.10 12.00
CA ASN A 70 8.58 -13.08 12.78
C ASN A 70 7.11 -13.19 12.34
N ARG A 71 6.65 -12.24 11.51
CA ARG A 71 5.25 -12.16 11.08
C ARG A 71 5.14 -11.71 9.63
N ARG A 72 4.25 -12.37 8.89
CA ARG A 72 3.84 -11.90 7.57
C ARG A 72 2.79 -10.81 7.69
N ALA A 73 3.05 -9.65 7.08
CA ALA A 73 2.10 -8.56 7.02
C ALA A 73 0.86 -8.92 6.17
N ARG A 74 -0.33 -8.52 6.64
CA ARG A 74 -1.62 -8.85 6.01
C ARG A 74 -2.60 -7.70 6.14
N VAL A 75 -3.46 -7.56 5.13
CA VAL A 75 -4.65 -6.72 5.24
C VAL A 75 -5.77 -7.57 5.82
N GLY A 76 -6.33 -7.18 6.97
CA GLY A 76 -7.50 -7.85 7.54
C GLY A 76 -8.73 -7.73 6.63
N ASP A 77 -9.61 -8.73 6.64
CA ASP A 77 -10.69 -8.86 5.65
C ASP A 77 -11.66 -7.67 5.65
N TRP A 78 -11.98 -7.12 6.84
CA TRP A 78 -12.77 -5.90 6.94
C TRP A 78 -12.08 -4.68 6.31
N LYS A 79 -10.76 -4.54 6.51
CA LYS A 79 -9.98 -3.46 5.89
C LYS A 79 -9.91 -3.64 4.36
N LYS A 80 -9.91 -4.88 3.85
CA LYS A 80 -9.99 -5.12 2.39
C LYS A 80 -11.31 -4.60 1.84
N LEU A 81 -12.44 -4.97 2.45
CA LEU A 81 -13.76 -4.52 2.02
C LEU A 81 -13.91 -3.00 2.04
N GLN A 82 -13.51 -2.35 3.14
CA GLN A 82 -13.52 -0.89 3.25
C GLN A 82 -12.67 -0.21 2.16
N ARG A 83 -11.49 -0.77 1.86
CA ARG A 83 -10.59 -0.26 0.81
C ARG A 83 -11.17 -0.40 -0.59
N LEU A 84 -11.76 -1.56 -0.88
CA LEU A 84 -12.42 -1.82 -2.17
C LEU A 84 -13.60 -0.89 -2.38
N ALA A 85 -14.45 -0.72 -1.35
CA ALA A 85 -15.57 0.21 -1.40
C ALA A 85 -15.11 1.65 -1.67
N ARG A 86 -14.06 2.11 -0.98
CA ARG A 86 -13.49 3.44 -1.19
C ARG A 86 -12.97 3.64 -2.62
N VAL A 87 -12.23 2.67 -3.15
CA VAL A 87 -11.70 2.72 -4.53
C VAL A 87 -12.83 2.79 -5.55
N TYR A 88 -13.86 1.96 -5.37
CA TYR A 88 -15.02 1.96 -6.25
C TYR A 88 -15.73 3.33 -6.27
N LEU A 89 -15.94 3.93 -5.10
CA LEU A 89 -16.56 5.26 -4.99
C LEU A 89 -15.69 6.36 -5.62
N GLN A 90 -14.38 6.33 -5.40
CA GLN A 90 -13.44 7.30 -5.97
C GLN A 90 -13.47 7.26 -7.51
N LEU A 91 -13.38 6.06 -8.10
CA LEU A 91 -13.44 5.91 -9.55
C LEU A 91 -14.79 6.34 -10.13
N ASN A 92 -15.90 6.09 -9.43
CA ASN A 92 -17.22 6.49 -9.92
C ASN A 92 -17.41 8.02 -9.86
N MET A 93 -16.90 8.68 -8.81
CA MET A 93 -16.86 10.15 -8.71
C MET A 93 -16.02 10.78 -9.83
N ASP A 94 -14.85 10.20 -10.13
CA ASP A 94 -13.95 10.69 -11.18
C ASP A 94 -14.51 10.49 -12.60
N LYS A 95 -15.34 9.45 -12.81
CA LYS A 95 -16.11 9.28 -14.05
C LYS A 95 -17.22 10.33 -14.17
N ASN A 96 -17.97 10.55 -13.10
CA ASN A 96 -19.09 11.50 -13.09
C ASN A 96 -18.67 12.98 -13.24
N ARG A 97 -17.39 13.32 -13.01
CA ARG A 97 -16.82 14.66 -13.26
C ARG A 97 -16.34 14.89 -14.70
N ARG A 98 -16.24 13.83 -15.51
CA ARG A 98 -15.77 13.90 -16.91
C ARG A 98 -16.92 13.91 -17.94
N VAL A 99 -18.17 13.87 -17.48
CA VAL A 99 -19.40 13.99 -18.28
C VAL A 99 -20.04 15.34 -17.99
#